data_AF-A0A7X7JAA5-F1
#
_entry.id   AF-A0A7X7JAA5-F1
#
_cell.length_a   1.000
_cell.length_b   1.000
_cell.length_c   1.000
_cell.angle_alpha   90.00
_cell.angle_beta   90.00
_cell.angle_gamma   90.00
#
_symmetry.space_group_name_H-M   'P 1'
#
loop_
_entity.id
_entity.type
_entity.pdbx_description
1 polymer ?
#
loop_
_entity_poly.entity_id
_entity_poly.type
_entity_poly.pdbx_seq_one_letter_code
_entity_poly.pdbx_strand_id
1 'polypeptide(L)'
;RDVYGTEFGPTRAETLAWLADQDLVAVPFRAGGPAYGDPSLALVPRNASFFTLALVDLQGWTTFEEVGEFAPRAIVYVAPPFRHTHFGGRQVVVHHRSATLHEVFAYNLYPGPSAKKGVFSVLLDIGEQEGWLTAHASSVRVTTPYENETIIMHEGASGGGKSEMCQEIRRREDGRILLGTNVVTEEPYVITLSETSRLEPVTDDMTSCHRSLQNGGGKLVITDAEDGWFVRVDNLQAYGDDVHLERVFIHPDEPLVFFNLDGVPDATCLPWEHTLDSDGTPCPNPRVVVPRRLLEGVVNEPEEVDVRTFGVRMPACTRLKPSYGIMGMMHIVPPALAWLWRLVAPRGDKNPSIGESGGGGAPEHGGLVSEGVGSFWPFSTGTKVGGANLLLRQIVENPRTRYVLTPNQHVGAYRVGFAAQWLTREYLARRGTGRIRPEHLVPARCPLFGYTLREVKIDGQLIRPTFLRPDKQSQVGEEAYDVGARMLSDFFKAELRQYLTPELDPLGREIIEVCLRDGTIDDYVALTPLAI
;
A
#
# COMPACT_ATOMS: atom_id res chain seq x y z
N ARG A 1 -6.26 6.81 -27.20
CA ARG A 1 -6.70 8.09 -27.78
C ARG A 1 -6.21 9.30 -26.98
N ASP A 2 -6.57 9.43 -25.69
CA ASP A 2 -6.34 10.69 -24.95
C ASP A 2 -4.86 11.04 -24.72
N VAL A 3 -4.00 10.03 -24.49
CA VAL A 3 -2.57 10.25 -24.20
C VAL A 3 -1.70 10.33 -25.46
N TYR A 4 -2.04 9.57 -26.51
CA TYR A 4 -1.20 9.37 -27.70
C TYR A 4 -1.83 9.88 -29.00
N GLY A 5 -3.05 10.42 -28.95
CA GLY A 5 -3.78 10.92 -30.14
C GLY A 5 -4.30 9.84 -31.09
N THR A 6 -3.97 8.56 -30.86
CA THR A 6 -4.33 7.44 -31.73
C THR A 6 -5.17 6.39 -31.00
N GLU A 7 -5.95 5.62 -31.77
CA GLU A 7 -6.66 4.45 -31.28
C GLU A 7 -5.71 3.27 -31.06
N PHE A 8 -6.00 2.41 -30.08
CA PHE A 8 -5.12 1.28 -29.74
C PHE A 8 -5.30 0.06 -30.66
N GLY A 9 -6.46 -0.06 -31.32
CA GLY A 9 -6.79 -1.21 -32.17
C GLY A 9 -5.73 -1.57 -33.22
N PRO A 10 -5.23 -0.62 -34.02
CA PRO A 10 -4.14 -0.87 -34.98
C PRO A 10 -2.87 -1.40 -34.31
N THR A 11 -2.38 -0.76 -33.25
CA THR A 11 -1.19 -1.20 -32.50
C THR A 11 -1.38 -2.59 -31.90
N ARG A 12 -2.57 -2.91 -31.38
CA ARG A 12 -2.91 -4.26 -30.91
C ARG A 12 -2.78 -5.29 -32.03
N ALA A 13 -3.33 -5.01 -33.21
CA ALA A 13 -3.27 -5.93 -34.35
C ALA A 13 -1.83 -6.17 -34.82
N GLU A 14 -1.03 -5.10 -34.94
CA GLU A 14 0.40 -5.20 -35.28
C GLU A 14 1.20 -5.98 -34.23
N THR A 15 0.91 -5.75 -32.94
CA THR A 15 1.57 -6.47 -31.85
C THR A 15 1.29 -7.96 -31.91
N LEU A 16 0.04 -8.36 -32.12
CA LEU A 16 -0.35 -9.77 -32.23
C LEU A 16 0.22 -10.44 -33.49
N ALA A 17 0.23 -9.73 -34.62
CA ALA A 17 0.86 -10.22 -35.85
C ALA A 17 2.37 -10.43 -35.65
N TRP A 18 3.06 -9.47 -35.02
CA TRP A 18 4.48 -9.61 -34.71
C TRP A 18 4.77 -10.79 -33.78
N LEU A 19 3.96 -10.96 -32.72
CA LEU A 19 4.09 -12.08 -31.78
C LEU A 19 3.89 -13.44 -32.45
N ALA A 20 2.99 -13.53 -33.43
CA ALA A 20 2.74 -14.78 -34.16
C ALA A 20 3.96 -15.28 -34.96
N ASP A 21 4.88 -14.37 -35.31
CA ASP A 21 6.14 -14.69 -36.01
C ASP A 21 7.32 -14.95 -35.05
N GLN A 22 7.12 -14.86 -33.73
CA GLN A 22 8.18 -15.09 -32.74
C GLN A 22 8.17 -16.53 -32.19
N ASP A 23 9.34 -16.99 -31.73
CA ASP A 23 9.40 -18.12 -30.81
C ASP A 23 8.86 -17.67 -29.44
N LEU A 24 7.69 -18.19 -29.06
CA LEU A 24 7.00 -17.82 -27.83
C LEU A 24 7.14 -18.88 -26.74
N VAL A 25 7.32 -18.42 -25.51
CA VAL A 25 7.02 -19.18 -24.30
C VAL A 25 5.58 -18.86 -23.90
N ALA A 26 4.73 -19.88 -23.89
CA ALA A 26 3.36 -19.80 -23.41
C ALA A 26 3.31 -20.34 -21.98
N VAL A 27 2.93 -19.50 -21.03
CA VAL A 27 2.96 -19.84 -19.61
C VAL A 27 1.57 -19.69 -18.99
N PRO A 28 0.95 -20.80 -18.54
CA PRO A 28 -0.25 -20.72 -17.74
C PRO A 28 0.10 -20.20 -16.35
N PHE A 29 -0.78 -19.38 -15.78
CA PHE A 29 -0.70 -18.94 -14.38
C PHE A 29 -2.10 -18.66 -13.85
N ARG A 30 -2.21 -18.45 -12.53
CA ARG A 30 -3.45 -17.97 -11.90
C ARG A 30 -3.25 -16.54 -11.42
N ALA A 31 -4.00 -15.59 -11.98
CA ALA A 31 -3.96 -14.20 -11.54
C ALA A 31 -4.64 -14.11 -10.17
N GLY A 32 -3.90 -13.79 -9.11
CA GLY A 32 -4.41 -13.79 -7.74
C GLY A 32 -3.95 -14.98 -6.89
N GLY A 33 -2.86 -15.63 -7.30
CA GLY A 33 -2.22 -16.73 -6.59
C GLY A 33 -2.83 -18.11 -6.91
N PRO A 34 -2.16 -19.20 -6.50
CA PRO A 34 -2.54 -20.55 -6.92
C PRO A 34 -3.92 -21.02 -6.42
N ALA A 35 -4.34 -20.57 -5.23
CA ALA A 35 -5.54 -21.08 -4.56
C ALA A 35 -6.84 -20.39 -4.99
N TYR A 36 -6.81 -19.07 -5.17
CA TYR A 36 -8.01 -18.25 -5.42
C TYR A 36 -7.95 -17.46 -6.73
N GLY A 37 -6.84 -17.59 -7.47
CA GLY A 37 -6.63 -16.85 -8.70
C GLY A 37 -7.32 -17.44 -9.92
N ASP A 38 -7.58 -16.57 -10.89
CA ASP A 38 -8.25 -16.89 -12.13
C ASP A 38 -7.29 -17.43 -13.20
N PRO A 39 -7.69 -18.47 -13.97
CA PRO A 39 -6.95 -18.96 -15.12
C PRO A 39 -6.47 -17.82 -16.03
N SER A 40 -5.17 -17.78 -16.29
CA SER A 40 -4.52 -16.73 -17.06
C SER A 40 -3.38 -17.28 -17.90
N LEU A 41 -2.97 -16.53 -18.92
CA LEU A 41 -1.87 -16.91 -19.82
C LEU A 41 -0.89 -15.76 -20.01
N ALA A 42 0.39 -16.05 -20.06
CA ALA A 42 1.41 -15.14 -20.57
C ALA A 42 2.01 -15.66 -21.87
N LEU A 43 2.15 -14.77 -22.85
CA LEU A 43 2.82 -15.01 -24.12
C LEU A 43 4.05 -14.12 -24.19
N VAL A 44 5.22 -14.75 -24.11
CA VAL A 44 6.50 -14.05 -23.95
C VAL A 44 7.49 -14.51 -25.02
N PRO A 45 8.11 -13.61 -25.80
CA PRO A 45 9.20 -13.97 -26.70
C PRO A 45 10.33 -14.71 -25.95
N ARG A 46 10.86 -15.77 -26.55
CA ARG A 46 11.86 -16.65 -25.91
C ARG A 46 13.10 -15.90 -25.41
N ASN A 47 13.54 -14.86 -26.11
CA ASN A 47 14.67 -14.03 -25.69
C ASN A 47 14.38 -13.13 -24.47
N ALA A 48 13.13 -13.06 -24.01
CA ALA A 48 12.69 -12.35 -22.81
C ALA A 48 12.23 -13.31 -21.70
N SER A 49 12.66 -14.58 -21.71
CA SER A 49 12.21 -15.60 -20.75
C SER A 49 12.48 -15.27 -19.27
N PHE A 50 13.41 -14.36 -18.95
CA PHE A 50 13.57 -13.88 -17.58
C PHE A 50 12.30 -13.20 -17.04
N PHE A 51 11.52 -12.56 -17.92
CA PHE A 51 10.22 -11.98 -17.57
C PHE A 51 9.22 -13.08 -17.21
N THR A 52 9.24 -14.18 -17.95
CA THR A 52 8.43 -15.36 -17.65
C THR A 52 8.75 -15.90 -16.27
N LEU A 53 10.04 -16.07 -15.95
CA LEU A 53 10.49 -16.53 -14.63
C LEU A 53 10.01 -15.59 -13.53
N ALA A 54 10.23 -14.28 -13.68
CA ALA A 54 9.76 -13.30 -12.72
C ALA A 54 8.23 -13.31 -12.53
N LEU A 55 7.46 -13.53 -13.61
CA LEU A 55 6.00 -13.63 -13.52
C LEU A 55 5.58 -14.87 -12.73
N VAL A 56 6.12 -16.05 -13.02
CA VAL A 56 5.71 -17.30 -12.33
C VAL A 56 6.20 -17.31 -10.88
N ASP A 57 7.35 -16.73 -10.58
CA ASP A 57 7.80 -16.61 -9.19
C ASP A 57 6.91 -15.65 -8.38
N LEU A 58 6.29 -14.65 -9.03
CA LEU A 58 5.32 -13.75 -8.38
C LEU A 58 3.92 -14.35 -8.27
N GLN A 59 3.46 -15.11 -9.26
CA GLN A 59 2.07 -15.60 -9.35
C GLN A 59 1.90 -17.05 -8.89
N GLY A 60 2.99 -17.78 -8.79
CA GLY A 60 3.04 -19.20 -8.50
C GLY A 60 3.17 -20.02 -9.78
N TRP A 61 3.92 -21.12 -9.68
CA TRP A 61 4.13 -22.05 -10.76
C TRP A 61 2.89 -22.91 -10.99
N THR A 62 2.50 -23.08 -12.25
CA THR A 62 1.41 -23.99 -12.63
C THR A 62 1.57 -24.52 -14.05
N THR A 63 0.86 -25.60 -14.36
CA THR A 63 0.81 -26.25 -15.66
C THR A 63 -0.55 -26.05 -16.33
N PHE A 64 -0.64 -26.32 -17.64
CA PHE A 64 -1.94 -26.28 -18.35
C PHE A 64 -2.92 -27.34 -17.82
N GLU A 65 -2.41 -28.48 -17.34
CA GLU A 65 -3.22 -29.54 -16.73
C GLU A 65 -3.86 -29.06 -15.42
N GLU A 66 -3.11 -28.34 -14.57
CA GLU A 66 -3.60 -27.79 -13.30
C GLU A 66 -4.54 -26.58 -13.46
N VAL A 67 -4.37 -25.80 -14.52
CA VAL A 67 -5.30 -24.71 -14.85
C VAL A 67 -6.64 -25.27 -15.34
N GLY A 68 -6.63 -26.41 -16.04
CA GLY A 68 -7.84 -27.09 -16.51
C GLY A 68 -8.33 -26.57 -17.87
N GLU A 69 -9.65 -26.53 -18.06
CA GLU A 69 -10.24 -26.07 -19.34
C GLU A 69 -9.84 -24.63 -19.64
N PHE A 70 -9.29 -24.40 -20.83
CA PHE A 70 -8.61 -23.15 -21.16
C PHE A 70 -9.58 -22.05 -21.57
N ALA A 71 -10.13 -21.36 -20.57
CA ALA A 71 -10.90 -20.13 -20.71
C ALA A 71 -10.23 -19.01 -19.87
N PRO A 72 -9.13 -18.41 -20.35
CA PRO A 72 -8.38 -17.44 -19.56
C PRO A 72 -9.21 -16.18 -19.30
N ARG A 73 -9.22 -15.73 -18.05
CA ARG A 73 -9.76 -14.43 -17.64
C ARG A 73 -8.81 -13.28 -17.96
N ALA A 74 -7.52 -13.57 -18.06
CA ALA A 74 -6.53 -12.61 -18.48
C ALA A 74 -5.42 -13.19 -19.36
N ILE A 75 -4.88 -12.35 -20.25
CA ILE A 75 -3.71 -12.68 -21.07
C ILE A 75 -2.69 -11.53 -21.01
N VAL A 76 -1.44 -11.86 -20.69
CA VAL A 76 -0.29 -10.94 -20.73
C VAL A 76 0.51 -11.16 -22.00
N TYR A 77 0.66 -10.13 -22.82
CA TYR A 77 1.45 -10.14 -24.05
C TYR A 77 2.71 -9.29 -23.86
N VAL A 78 3.90 -9.86 -24.07
CA VAL A 78 5.18 -9.14 -23.92
C VAL A 78 5.73 -8.75 -25.29
N ALA A 79 5.79 -7.44 -25.57
CA ALA A 79 6.19 -6.93 -26.88
C ALA A 79 7.10 -5.68 -26.80
N PRO A 80 8.28 -5.77 -26.17
CA PRO A 80 9.12 -4.59 -25.88
C PRO A 80 9.52 -3.71 -27.08
N PRO A 81 9.70 -4.21 -28.33
CA PRO A 81 10.08 -3.34 -29.44
C PRO A 81 9.07 -2.21 -29.71
N PHE A 82 7.78 -2.47 -29.44
CA PHE A 82 6.70 -1.51 -29.71
C PHE A 82 6.78 -0.25 -28.85
N ARG A 83 7.49 -0.29 -27.71
CA ARG A 83 7.79 0.92 -26.93
C ARG A 83 8.58 1.94 -27.74
N HIS A 84 9.51 1.47 -28.57
CA HIS A 84 10.37 2.34 -29.37
C HIS A 84 9.66 2.87 -30.61
N THR A 85 8.78 2.07 -31.22
CA THR A 85 8.11 2.44 -32.47
C THR A 85 6.82 3.23 -32.25
N HIS A 86 6.03 2.91 -31.22
CA HIS A 86 4.70 3.49 -31.00
C HIS A 86 4.62 4.42 -29.79
N PHE A 87 5.53 4.27 -28.82
CA PHE A 87 5.44 4.99 -27.55
C PHE A 87 6.65 5.90 -27.27
N GLY A 88 7.48 6.16 -28.30
CA GLY A 88 8.62 7.10 -28.20
C GLY A 88 9.67 6.69 -27.18
N GLY A 89 9.85 5.39 -26.97
CA GLY A 89 10.78 4.82 -25.98
C GLY A 89 10.25 4.81 -24.54
N ARG A 90 9.05 5.33 -24.27
CA ARG A 90 8.46 5.34 -22.92
C ARG A 90 8.11 3.94 -22.44
N GLN A 91 8.20 3.71 -21.13
CA GLN A 91 7.70 2.50 -20.49
C GLN A 91 6.17 2.55 -20.44
N VAL A 92 5.51 1.66 -21.18
CA VAL A 92 4.05 1.65 -21.32
C VAL A 92 3.52 0.23 -21.10
N VAL A 93 2.42 0.15 -20.38
CA VAL A 93 1.58 -1.05 -20.28
C VAL A 93 0.17 -0.63 -20.68
N VAL A 94 -0.45 -1.37 -21.60
CA VAL A 94 -1.83 -1.08 -22.04
C VAL A 94 -2.76 -2.19 -21.60
N HIS A 95 -3.85 -1.80 -20.95
CA HIS A 95 -4.91 -2.70 -20.53
C HIS A 95 -6.08 -2.59 -21.51
N HIS A 96 -6.47 -3.71 -22.13
CA HIS A 96 -7.61 -3.80 -23.03
C HIS A 96 -8.61 -4.79 -22.47
N ARG A 97 -9.85 -4.34 -22.24
CA ARG A 97 -10.86 -5.10 -21.50
C ARG A 97 -12.06 -5.40 -22.38
N SER A 98 -12.60 -6.59 -22.18
CA SER A 98 -13.90 -7.04 -22.68
C SER A 98 -14.74 -7.56 -21.51
N ALA A 99 -15.96 -8.02 -21.78
CA ALA A 99 -16.83 -8.57 -20.74
C ALA A 99 -16.28 -9.85 -20.07
N THR A 100 -15.38 -10.59 -20.74
CA THR A 100 -14.91 -11.91 -20.27
C THR A 100 -13.39 -12.05 -20.22
N LEU A 101 -12.65 -11.09 -20.80
CA LEU A 101 -11.19 -11.17 -20.95
C LEU A 101 -10.54 -9.80 -20.71
N HIS A 102 -9.50 -9.79 -19.88
CA HIS A 102 -8.59 -8.68 -19.65
C HIS A 102 -7.23 -8.94 -20.28
N GLU A 103 -6.91 -8.21 -21.33
CA GLU A 103 -5.61 -8.29 -22.00
C GLU A 103 -4.65 -7.21 -21.46
N VAL A 104 -3.41 -7.61 -21.15
CA VAL A 104 -2.33 -6.75 -20.68
C VAL A 104 -1.21 -6.78 -21.71
N PHE A 105 -0.96 -5.65 -22.37
CA PHE A 105 0.13 -5.50 -23.33
C PHE A 105 1.33 -4.83 -22.64
N ALA A 106 2.32 -5.65 -22.27
CA ALA A 106 3.56 -5.23 -21.66
C ALA A 106 4.58 -4.80 -22.73
N TYR A 107 4.69 -3.50 -22.97
CA TYR A 107 5.73 -2.92 -23.83
C TYR A 107 7.00 -2.58 -23.05
N ASN A 108 7.06 -2.92 -21.76
CA ASN A 108 8.22 -2.77 -20.89
C ASN A 108 8.60 -4.13 -20.29
N LEU A 109 9.90 -4.36 -20.10
CA LEU A 109 10.41 -5.62 -19.53
C LEU A 109 10.64 -5.57 -18.02
N TYR A 110 10.51 -4.41 -17.39
CA TYR A 110 10.61 -4.32 -15.94
C TYR A 110 9.33 -4.91 -15.31
N PRO A 111 9.42 -5.98 -14.49
CA PRO A 111 8.23 -6.72 -14.05
C PRO A 111 7.28 -5.94 -13.13
N GLY A 112 7.77 -4.92 -12.43
CA GLY A 112 6.95 -4.14 -11.48
C GLY A 112 5.66 -3.59 -12.12
N PRO A 113 5.74 -2.72 -13.15
CA PRO A 113 4.56 -2.25 -13.88
C PRO A 113 3.86 -3.33 -14.71
N SER A 114 4.62 -4.26 -15.29
CA SER A 114 4.13 -5.11 -16.38
C SER A 114 3.60 -6.47 -15.94
N ALA A 115 4.29 -7.16 -15.03
CA ALA A 115 3.87 -8.45 -14.50
C ALA A 115 3.09 -8.28 -13.19
N LYS A 116 3.68 -7.58 -12.20
CA LYS A 116 3.08 -7.41 -10.87
C LYS A 116 1.84 -6.51 -10.91
N LYS A 117 2.04 -5.22 -11.22
CA LYS A 117 0.93 -4.26 -11.27
C LYS A 117 0.00 -4.49 -12.46
N GLY A 118 0.50 -5.11 -13.53
CA GLY A 118 -0.31 -5.58 -14.65
C GLY A 118 -1.38 -6.57 -14.19
N VAL A 119 -0.99 -7.59 -13.42
CA VAL A 119 -1.92 -8.55 -12.81
C VAL A 119 -2.75 -7.91 -11.70
N PHE A 120 -2.21 -6.97 -10.93
CA PHE A 120 -3.01 -6.24 -9.95
C PHE A 120 -4.21 -5.53 -10.60
N SER A 121 -4.02 -4.87 -11.74
CA SER A 121 -5.12 -4.27 -12.51
C SER A 121 -6.15 -5.30 -12.98
N VAL A 122 -5.71 -6.51 -13.34
CA VAL A 122 -6.63 -7.63 -13.68
C VAL A 122 -7.50 -7.99 -12.49
N LEU A 123 -6.89 -8.15 -11.31
CA LEU A 123 -7.64 -8.47 -10.08
C LEU A 123 -8.64 -7.39 -9.69
N LEU A 124 -8.31 -6.12 -9.92
CA LEU A 124 -9.23 -5.01 -9.70
C LEU A 124 -10.42 -5.06 -10.67
N ASP A 125 -10.19 -5.38 -11.94
CA ASP A 125 -11.24 -5.50 -12.95
C ASP A 125 -12.19 -6.67 -12.67
N ILE A 126 -11.63 -7.86 -12.40
CA ILE A 126 -12.41 -9.05 -12.06
C ILE A 126 -13.18 -8.81 -10.75
N GLY A 127 -12.51 -8.25 -9.74
CA GLY A 127 -13.13 -7.92 -8.48
C GLY A 127 -14.30 -6.95 -8.61
N GLU A 128 -14.17 -5.88 -9.41
CA GLU A 128 -15.27 -4.93 -9.66
C GLU A 128 -16.48 -5.61 -10.32
N GLN A 129 -16.24 -6.51 -11.28
CA GLN A 129 -17.31 -7.28 -11.94
C GLN A 129 -18.01 -8.25 -10.99
N GLU A 130 -17.27 -8.81 -10.03
CA GLU A 130 -17.76 -9.87 -9.14
C GLU A 130 -18.17 -9.41 -7.73
N GLY A 131 -17.92 -8.15 -7.40
CA GLY A 131 -18.27 -7.54 -6.12
C GLY A 131 -17.28 -7.79 -4.98
N TRP A 132 -15.99 -7.95 -5.26
CA TRP A 132 -14.91 -8.03 -4.26
C TRP A 132 -13.69 -7.20 -4.70
N LEU A 133 -12.73 -6.92 -3.82
CA LEU A 133 -11.55 -6.11 -4.20
C LEU A 133 -10.25 -6.75 -3.74
N THR A 134 -9.17 -6.43 -4.45
CA THR A 134 -7.80 -6.65 -3.95
C THR A 134 -7.29 -5.31 -3.44
N ALA A 135 -6.99 -5.23 -2.15
CA ALA A 135 -6.48 -4.02 -1.54
C ALA A 135 -4.97 -3.89 -1.79
N HIS A 136 -4.52 -2.66 -2.04
CA HIS A 136 -3.10 -2.33 -2.09
C HIS A 136 -2.59 -2.11 -0.67
N ALA A 137 -2.25 -3.22 -0.01
CA ALA A 137 -1.98 -3.28 1.41
C ALA A 137 -0.97 -4.40 1.72
N SER A 138 -0.29 -4.24 2.84
CA SER A 138 0.42 -5.32 3.52
C SER A 138 -0.39 -5.81 4.71
N SER A 139 -0.09 -6.99 5.21
CA SER A 139 -0.69 -7.49 6.43
C SER A 139 0.24 -8.42 7.18
N VAL A 140 0.11 -8.44 8.50
CA VAL A 140 1.01 -9.15 9.40
C VAL A 140 0.23 -9.68 10.60
N ARG A 141 0.48 -10.94 10.97
CA ARG A 141 0.08 -11.51 12.26
C ARG A 141 1.13 -11.11 13.29
N VAL A 142 0.69 -10.44 14.34
CA VAL A 142 1.56 -9.92 15.40
C VAL A 142 1.30 -10.70 16.68
N THR A 143 2.31 -11.43 17.13
CA THR A 143 2.22 -12.27 18.33
C THR A 143 3.04 -11.64 19.44
N THR A 144 2.36 -11.17 20.48
CA THR A 144 3.01 -10.48 21.60
C THR A 144 3.77 -11.46 22.52
N PRO A 145 4.68 -10.98 23.39
CA PRO A 145 5.34 -11.83 24.39
C PRO A 145 4.40 -12.55 25.38
N TYR A 146 3.12 -12.18 25.40
CA TYR A 146 2.08 -12.78 26.23
C TYR A 146 1.12 -13.66 25.42
N GLU A 147 1.53 -14.06 24.21
CA GLU A 147 0.79 -14.95 23.30
C GLU A 147 -0.55 -14.39 22.78
N ASN A 148 -0.79 -13.09 22.90
CA ASN A 148 -1.89 -12.44 22.16
C ASN A 148 -1.52 -12.31 20.69
N GLU A 149 -2.39 -12.78 19.81
CA GLU A 149 -2.30 -12.62 18.37
C GLU A 149 -3.22 -11.48 17.91
N THR A 150 -2.75 -10.69 16.96
CA THR A 150 -3.55 -9.63 16.31
C THR A 150 -3.13 -9.51 14.86
N ILE A 151 -4.11 -9.55 13.95
CA ILE A 151 -3.87 -9.43 12.52
C ILE A 151 -4.05 -7.97 12.14
N ILE A 152 -2.99 -7.36 11.64
CA ILE A 152 -2.96 -5.96 11.23
C ILE A 152 -2.78 -5.90 9.72
N MET A 153 -3.74 -5.30 9.04
CA MET A 153 -3.63 -4.90 7.63
C MET A 153 -3.27 -3.42 7.57
N HIS A 154 -2.27 -3.07 6.77
CA HIS A 154 -1.79 -1.70 6.60
C HIS A 154 -1.90 -1.24 5.15
N GLU A 155 -2.70 -0.20 4.98
CA GLU A 155 -2.90 0.47 3.71
C GLU A 155 -2.14 1.79 3.69
N GLY A 156 -1.73 2.21 2.51
CA GLY A 156 -1.09 3.51 2.37
C GLY A 156 -0.47 3.68 1.01
N ALA A 157 -0.18 4.93 0.71
CA ALA A 157 0.55 5.35 -0.48
C ALA A 157 1.87 4.60 -0.71
N SER A 158 2.50 4.81 -1.86
CA SER A 158 3.93 4.51 -1.98
C SER A 158 4.71 5.36 -0.95
N GLY A 159 5.56 4.72 -0.14
CA GLY A 159 6.18 5.35 1.04
C GLY A 159 5.21 5.56 2.22
N GLY A 160 4.02 4.96 2.16
CA GLY A 160 3.00 4.98 3.20
C GLY A 160 3.31 4.11 4.41
N GLY A 161 4.25 3.16 4.29
CA GLY A 161 4.64 2.25 5.37
C GLY A 161 4.17 0.79 5.18
N LYS A 162 3.73 0.38 3.99
CA LYS A 162 3.23 -0.99 3.75
C LYS A 162 4.28 -2.05 4.10
N SER A 163 5.41 -2.07 3.42
CA SER A 163 6.46 -3.06 3.70
C SER A 163 7.04 -2.88 5.10
N GLU A 164 7.15 -1.65 5.59
CA GLU A 164 7.61 -1.38 6.96
C GLU A 164 6.69 -1.94 8.04
N MET A 165 5.40 -2.17 7.76
CA MET A 165 4.50 -2.84 8.69
C MET A 165 4.94 -4.28 8.99
N CYS A 166 5.63 -4.94 8.06
CA CYS A 166 6.15 -6.29 8.20
C CYS A 166 7.58 -6.32 8.79
N GLN A 167 8.24 -5.16 8.91
CA GLN A 167 9.61 -5.06 9.41
C GLN A 167 9.69 -4.93 10.93
N GLU A 168 10.80 -5.42 11.50
CA GLU A 168 11.10 -5.25 12.90
C GLU A 168 11.33 -3.78 13.29
N ILE A 169 11.15 -3.50 14.58
CA ILE A 169 11.45 -2.17 15.12
C ILE A 169 12.95 -1.98 15.20
N ARG A 170 13.47 -0.95 14.52
CA ARG A 170 14.89 -0.63 14.57
C ARG A 170 15.31 -0.15 15.97
N ARG A 171 16.28 -0.85 16.55
CA ARG A 171 16.96 -0.46 17.78
C ARG A 171 18.27 0.23 17.46
N ARG A 172 18.66 1.17 18.33
CA ARG A 172 20.02 1.70 18.36
C ARG A 172 20.97 0.68 18.97
N GLU A 173 22.27 0.91 18.85
CA GLU A 173 23.31 0.07 19.46
C GLU A 173 23.12 -0.12 20.97
N ASP A 174 22.53 0.86 21.65
CA ASP A 174 22.21 0.80 23.08
C ASP A 174 20.87 0.11 23.42
N GLY A 175 20.22 -0.50 22.42
CA GLY A 175 18.95 -1.21 22.54
C GLY A 175 17.71 -0.32 22.60
N ARG A 176 17.85 1.01 22.68
CA ARG A 176 16.72 1.96 22.71
C ARG A 176 16.13 2.18 21.32
N ILE A 177 14.86 2.53 21.29
CA ILE A 177 14.11 2.84 20.07
C ILE A 177 13.95 4.36 19.97
N LEU A 178 14.37 4.95 18.86
CA LEU A 178 14.10 6.36 18.55
C LEU A 178 12.66 6.51 18.08
N LEU A 179 11.79 7.09 18.91
CA LEU A 179 10.44 7.45 18.46
C LEU A 179 10.49 8.71 17.57
N GLY A 180 11.31 9.70 17.90
CA GLY A 180 11.51 10.83 17.00
C GLY A 180 12.52 11.86 17.46
N THR A 181 12.89 12.77 16.56
CA THR A 181 13.80 13.90 16.85
C THR A 181 13.05 15.20 16.60
N ASN A 182 13.07 16.12 17.56
CA ASN A 182 12.45 17.43 17.38
C ASN A 182 13.18 18.20 16.27
N VAL A 183 12.46 18.70 15.27
CA VAL A 183 13.06 19.37 14.09
C VAL A 183 13.54 20.81 14.39
N VAL A 184 13.19 21.35 15.56
CA VAL A 184 13.59 22.69 16.00
C VAL A 184 14.71 22.63 17.04
N THR A 185 14.58 21.76 18.05
CA THR A 185 15.55 21.64 19.14
C THR A 185 16.61 20.56 18.91
N GLU A 186 16.43 19.70 17.89
CA GLU A 186 17.26 18.52 17.61
C GLU A 186 17.29 17.47 18.73
N GLU A 187 16.43 17.63 19.74
CA GLU A 187 16.36 16.71 20.87
C GLU A 187 15.72 15.38 20.47
N PRO A 188 16.38 14.24 20.74
CA PRO A 188 15.80 12.93 20.49
C PRO A 188 14.84 12.55 21.61
N TYR A 189 13.75 11.86 21.25
CA TYR A 189 12.86 11.18 22.16
C TYR A 189 12.93 9.68 21.90
N VAL A 190 13.39 8.96 22.91
CA VAL A 190 13.63 7.52 22.85
C VAL A 190 12.72 6.80 23.84
N ILE A 191 12.40 5.54 23.53
CA ILE A 191 11.70 4.63 24.42
C ILE A 191 12.44 3.29 24.44
N THR A 192 12.09 2.43 25.39
CA THR A 192 12.63 1.07 25.48
C THR A 192 11.51 0.06 25.34
N LEU A 193 11.77 -1.09 24.74
CA LEU A 193 10.91 -2.27 24.82
C LEU A 193 11.76 -3.44 25.27
N SER A 194 11.31 -4.16 26.31
CA SER A 194 12.03 -5.31 26.84
C SER A 194 12.13 -6.42 25.79
N GLU A 195 11.00 -6.71 25.14
CA GLU A 195 10.87 -7.68 24.06
C GLU A 195 9.90 -7.12 23.02
N THR A 196 10.16 -7.32 21.73
CA THR A 196 9.27 -6.94 20.61
C THR A 196 8.33 -8.07 20.27
N SER A 197 7.19 -7.76 19.65
CA SER A 197 6.26 -8.81 19.20
C SER A 197 6.87 -9.56 18.01
N ARG A 198 6.62 -10.87 17.93
CA ARG A 198 6.96 -11.68 16.75
C ARG A 198 6.06 -11.27 15.59
N LEU A 199 6.65 -11.17 14.40
CA LEU A 199 5.96 -10.75 13.17
C LEU A 199 5.92 -11.92 12.20
N GLU A 200 4.73 -12.25 11.74
CA GLU A 200 4.49 -13.31 10.76
C GLU A 200 3.72 -12.67 9.59
N PRO A 201 4.42 -12.18 8.55
CA PRO A 201 3.78 -11.49 7.46
C PRO A 201 2.79 -12.39 6.72
N VAL A 202 1.64 -11.84 6.34
CA VAL A 202 0.60 -12.52 5.55
C VAL A 202 0.71 -12.06 4.09
N THR A 203 0.76 -10.73 3.87
CA THR A 203 0.88 -10.10 2.54
C THR A 203 1.83 -8.90 2.55
N ASP A 204 2.51 -8.60 1.44
CA ASP A 204 3.36 -7.38 1.33
C ASP A 204 2.71 -6.23 0.52
N ASP A 205 1.93 -6.53 -0.52
CA ASP A 205 1.46 -5.48 -1.43
C ASP A 205 0.06 -5.67 -2.02
N MET A 206 -0.32 -6.91 -2.37
CA MET A 206 -1.62 -7.22 -2.99
C MET A 206 -2.44 -8.13 -2.07
N THR A 207 -3.23 -7.52 -1.19
CA THR A 207 -4.09 -8.25 -0.24
C THR A 207 -5.44 -8.58 -0.88
N SER A 208 -5.64 -9.84 -1.26
CA SER A 208 -6.91 -10.31 -1.79
C SER A 208 -7.98 -10.34 -0.70
N CYS A 209 -9.13 -9.73 -0.99
CA CYS A 209 -10.33 -9.80 -0.16
C CYS A 209 -11.42 -10.60 -0.88
N HIS A 210 -11.03 -11.69 -1.55
CA HIS A 210 -11.92 -12.48 -2.40
C HIS A 210 -13.19 -12.92 -1.66
N ARG A 211 -14.34 -12.90 -2.35
CA ARG A 211 -15.65 -13.19 -1.76
C ARG A 211 -15.75 -14.58 -1.13
N SER A 212 -15.05 -15.57 -1.67
CA SER A 212 -15.08 -16.95 -1.15
C SER A 212 -14.36 -17.11 0.20
N LEU A 213 -13.55 -16.12 0.60
CA LEU A 213 -12.87 -16.10 1.89
C LEU A 213 -13.80 -15.60 3.00
N GLN A 214 -14.77 -14.76 2.64
CA GLN A 214 -15.59 -14.07 3.63
C GLN A 214 -16.54 -15.06 4.31
N ASN A 215 -16.51 -15.07 5.64
CA ASN A 215 -17.20 -16.08 6.46
C ASN A 215 -18.42 -15.50 7.23
N GLY A 216 -18.73 -14.21 7.06
CA GLY A 216 -19.81 -13.53 7.78
C GLY A 216 -19.52 -13.25 9.26
N GLY A 217 -18.29 -13.45 9.73
CA GLY A 217 -17.86 -13.23 11.12
C GLY A 217 -17.76 -11.74 11.53
N GLY A 218 -17.96 -10.84 10.57
CA GLY A 218 -17.91 -9.37 10.74
C GLY A 218 -16.51 -8.77 10.68
N LYS A 219 -15.49 -9.58 10.38
CA LYS A 219 -14.12 -9.14 10.06
C LYS A 219 -13.80 -9.47 8.62
N LEU A 220 -12.99 -8.63 8.00
CA LEU A 220 -12.50 -8.87 6.65
C LEU A 220 -11.54 -10.06 6.65
N VAL A 221 -11.80 -11.07 5.83
CA VAL A 221 -10.88 -12.20 5.64
C VAL A 221 -10.00 -11.92 4.44
N ILE A 222 -8.69 -12.09 4.60
CA ILE A 222 -7.70 -11.76 3.59
C ILE A 222 -6.74 -12.92 3.32
N THR A 223 -6.12 -12.90 2.14
CA THR A 223 -4.98 -13.75 1.78
C THR A 223 -4.07 -12.97 0.83
N ASP A 224 -2.85 -13.44 0.63
CA ASP A 224 -1.99 -12.89 -0.41
C ASP A 224 -2.54 -13.24 -1.79
N ALA A 225 -2.55 -12.24 -2.69
CA ALA A 225 -2.85 -12.42 -4.10
C ALA A 225 -1.61 -12.81 -4.92
N GLU A 226 -0.44 -12.88 -4.28
CA GLU A 226 0.84 -13.24 -4.85
C GLU A 226 1.39 -14.54 -4.22
N ASP A 227 2.23 -15.26 -4.95
CA ASP A 227 3.01 -16.41 -4.47
C ASP A 227 4.50 -16.06 -4.24
N GLY A 228 4.89 -14.84 -4.65
CA GLY A 228 6.21 -14.27 -4.42
C GLY A 228 6.12 -12.75 -4.29
N TRP A 229 7.14 -12.16 -3.67
CA TRP A 229 7.20 -10.71 -3.45
C TRP A 229 8.28 -10.06 -4.30
N PHE A 230 8.05 -8.80 -4.66
CA PHE A 230 8.97 -7.99 -5.46
C PHE A 230 9.68 -6.97 -4.56
N VAL A 231 10.61 -7.47 -3.77
CA VAL A 231 11.21 -6.76 -2.63
C VAL A 231 12.14 -5.65 -3.13
N ARG A 232 11.96 -4.43 -2.63
CA ARG A 232 12.88 -3.31 -2.83
C ARG A 232 14.04 -3.44 -1.86
N VAL A 233 15.26 -3.29 -2.37
CA VAL A 233 16.48 -3.47 -1.56
C VAL A 233 17.31 -2.20 -1.43
N ASP A 234 16.79 -1.04 -1.84
CA ASP A 234 17.50 0.25 -1.74
C ASP A 234 17.71 0.75 -0.30
N ASN A 235 17.02 0.13 0.67
CA ASN A 235 17.21 0.39 2.09
C ASN A 235 18.28 -0.51 2.73
N LEU A 236 18.79 -1.51 2.00
CA LEU A 236 19.93 -2.33 2.38
C LEU A 236 21.17 -1.68 1.77
N GLN A 237 21.99 -1.06 2.61
CA GLN A 237 23.19 -0.31 2.23
C GLN A 237 24.47 -0.97 2.75
N ALA A 238 24.34 -1.84 3.76
CA ALA A 238 25.42 -2.65 4.27
C ALA A 238 24.87 -3.95 4.89
N TYR A 239 25.79 -4.87 5.18
CA TYR A 239 25.48 -6.08 5.95
C TYR A 239 24.92 -5.74 7.34
N GLY A 240 23.87 -6.45 7.74
CA GLY A 240 23.18 -6.29 9.02
C GLY A 240 22.05 -5.26 9.01
N ASP A 241 21.72 -4.67 7.87
CA ASP A 241 20.57 -3.75 7.73
C ASP A 241 19.24 -4.51 7.84
N ASP A 242 19.18 -5.74 7.30
CA ASP A 242 18.06 -6.68 7.47
C ASP A 242 18.55 -8.12 7.31
N VAL A 243 18.95 -8.74 8.42
CA VAL A 243 19.54 -10.09 8.42
C VAL A 243 18.60 -11.15 7.84
N HIS A 244 17.28 -10.97 7.97
CA HIS A 244 16.30 -11.93 7.45
C HIS A 244 16.26 -11.88 5.92
N LEU A 245 16.15 -10.68 5.34
CA LEU A 245 16.19 -10.52 3.89
C LEU A 245 17.57 -10.86 3.32
N GLU A 246 18.64 -10.44 3.97
CA GLU A 246 20.01 -10.76 3.57
C GLU A 246 20.26 -12.27 3.49
N ARG A 247 19.77 -13.04 4.46
CA ARG A 247 19.89 -14.51 4.44
C ARG A 247 19.26 -15.10 3.19
N VAL A 248 18.08 -14.62 2.82
CA VAL A 248 17.34 -15.10 1.64
C VAL A 248 18.03 -14.70 0.35
N PHE A 249 18.67 -13.52 0.28
CA PHE A 249 19.34 -13.06 -0.94
C PHE A 249 20.74 -13.65 -1.14
N ILE A 250 21.50 -13.84 -0.05
CA ILE A 250 22.90 -14.26 -0.09
C ILE A 250 23.01 -15.79 -0.10
N HIS A 251 22.09 -16.49 0.55
CA HIS A 251 22.05 -17.95 0.64
C HIS A 251 20.65 -18.49 0.32
N PRO A 252 20.12 -18.25 -0.90
CA PRO A 252 18.80 -18.76 -1.25
C PRO A 252 18.83 -20.27 -1.44
N ASP A 253 17.76 -20.96 -1.03
CA ASP A 253 17.60 -22.41 -1.25
C ASP A 253 17.33 -22.76 -2.72
N GLU A 254 16.95 -21.79 -3.54
CA GLU A 254 16.71 -21.91 -4.98
C GLU A 254 17.13 -20.63 -5.74
N PRO A 255 17.41 -20.67 -7.05
CA PRO A 255 17.82 -19.48 -7.78
C PRO A 255 16.78 -18.35 -7.74
N LEU A 256 17.23 -17.11 -7.49
CA LEU A 256 16.40 -15.91 -7.48
C LEU A 256 16.64 -15.01 -8.69
N VAL A 257 15.67 -14.15 -8.99
CA VAL A 257 15.79 -13.13 -10.05
C VAL A 257 16.09 -11.75 -9.44
N PHE A 258 17.27 -11.23 -9.74
CA PHE A 258 17.74 -9.91 -9.32
C PHE A 258 17.59 -8.90 -10.47
N PHE A 259 17.10 -7.69 -10.15
CA PHE A 259 16.89 -6.61 -11.10
C PHE A 259 17.66 -5.36 -10.70
N ASN A 260 18.44 -4.83 -11.64
CA ASN A 260 19.25 -3.61 -11.49
C ASN A 260 20.26 -3.69 -10.32
N LEU A 261 20.80 -4.88 -10.08
CA LEU A 261 21.89 -5.14 -9.17
C LEU A 261 23.11 -5.58 -9.98
N ASP A 262 24.28 -5.15 -9.54
CA ASP A 262 25.54 -5.59 -10.13
C ASP A 262 25.80 -7.04 -9.72
N GLY A 263 26.20 -7.85 -10.69
CA GLY A 263 26.32 -9.29 -10.53
C GLY A 263 27.49 -9.80 -11.35
N VAL A 264 28.38 -10.56 -10.70
CA VAL A 264 29.49 -11.24 -11.36
C VAL A 264 29.11 -12.71 -11.55
N PRO A 265 29.32 -13.30 -12.74
CA PRO A 265 29.09 -14.73 -12.95
C PRO A 265 29.77 -15.59 -11.88
N ASP A 266 29.05 -16.62 -11.41
CA ASP A 266 29.50 -17.56 -10.36
C ASP A 266 29.78 -16.93 -8.98
N ALA A 267 29.44 -15.66 -8.76
CA ALA A 267 29.52 -14.99 -7.46
C ALA A 267 28.14 -14.75 -6.84
N THR A 268 28.11 -14.54 -5.53
CA THR A 268 26.91 -14.09 -4.83
C THR A 268 26.60 -12.63 -5.19
N CYS A 269 25.39 -12.36 -5.65
CA CYS A 269 24.91 -11.00 -5.86
C CYS A 269 24.52 -10.37 -4.51
N LEU A 270 25.11 -9.21 -4.18
CA LEU A 270 24.85 -8.52 -2.93
C LEU A 270 23.73 -7.49 -3.10
N PRO A 271 22.76 -7.41 -2.16
CA PRO A 271 21.57 -6.56 -2.34
C PRO A 271 21.86 -5.05 -2.31
N TRP A 272 23.02 -4.64 -1.78
CA TRP A 272 23.47 -3.23 -1.72
C TRP A 272 24.35 -2.82 -2.92
N GLU A 273 24.67 -3.74 -3.84
CA GLU A 273 25.47 -3.45 -5.02
C GLU A 273 24.57 -3.16 -6.22
N HIS A 274 24.09 -1.92 -6.35
CA HIS A 274 23.16 -1.56 -7.43
C HIS A 274 23.90 -1.29 -8.74
N THR A 275 23.28 -1.64 -9.87
CA THR A 275 23.74 -1.19 -11.19
C THR A 275 23.70 0.33 -11.26
N LEU A 276 24.65 0.95 -11.95
CA LEU A 276 24.67 2.40 -12.18
C LEU A 276 23.75 2.79 -13.35
N ASP A 277 22.97 3.85 -13.14
CA ASP A 277 22.24 4.54 -14.21
C ASP A 277 23.21 5.30 -15.14
N SER A 278 22.71 5.81 -16.26
CA SER A 278 23.55 6.48 -17.28
C SER A 278 24.28 7.73 -16.79
N ASP A 279 23.85 8.31 -15.66
CA ASP A 279 24.48 9.46 -15.01
C ASP A 279 25.51 9.06 -13.94
N GLY A 280 25.74 7.75 -13.76
CA GLY A 280 26.69 7.19 -12.79
C GLY A 280 26.12 7.07 -11.37
N THR A 281 24.85 7.39 -11.15
CA THR A 281 24.20 7.18 -9.84
C THR A 281 23.71 5.73 -9.70
N PRO A 282 23.73 5.14 -8.48
CA PRO A 282 23.14 3.82 -8.26
C PRO A 282 21.64 3.82 -8.60
N CYS A 283 21.16 2.76 -9.24
CA CYS A 283 19.74 2.61 -9.56
C CYS A 283 18.91 2.83 -8.27
N PRO A 284 17.90 3.73 -8.30
CA PRO A 284 17.13 4.05 -7.10
C PRO A 284 16.07 2.99 -6.76
N ASN A 285 15.85 1.99 -7.63
CA ASN A 285 14.81 0.98 -7.45
C ASN A 285 15.26 -0.44 -7.87
N PRO A 286 16.35 -0.97 -7.27
CA PRO A 286 16.73 -2.36 -7.40
C PRO A 286 15.69 -3.26 -6.72
N ARG A 287 15.54 -4.47 -7.26
CA ARG A 287 14.52 -5.41 -6.79
C ARG A 287 15.02 -6.85 -6.83
N VAL A 288 14.49 -7.66 -5.93
CA VAL A 288 14.62 -9.12 -5.96
C VAL A 288 13.22 -9.72 -5.98
N VAL A 289 13.00 -10.70 -6.86
CA VAL A 289 11.78 -11.53 -6.83
C VAL A 289 12.05 -12.70 -5.89
N VAL A 290 11.19 -12.85 -4.88
CA VAL A 290 11.37 -13.84 -3.82
C VAL A 290 10.10 -14.65 -3.66
N PRO A 291 10.10 -15.94 -3.99
CA PRO A 291 8.97 -16.81 -3.68
C PRO A 291 8.68 -16.82 -2.17
N ARG A 292 7.41 -16.70 -1.79
CA ARG A 292 6.98 -16.56 -0.38
C ARG A 292 7.42 -17.74 0.48
N ARG A 293 7.52 -18.93 -0.11
CA ARG A 293 8.00 -20.16 0.55
C ARG A 293 9.44 -20.09 1.07
N LEU A 294 10.26 -19.16 0.56
CA LEU A 294 11.65 -18.96 1.00
C LEU A 294 11.77 -18.00 2.18
N LEU A 295 10.69 -17.29 2.52
CA LEU A 295 10.65 -16.34 3.62
C LEU A 295 10.20 -17.07 4.89
N GLU A 296 11.00 -16.95 5.95
CA GLU A 296 10.66 -17.53 7.26
C GLU A 296 9.44 -16.81 7.87
N GLY A 297 8.53 -17.58 8.46
CA GLY A 297 7.40 -17.03 9.23
C GLY A 297 6.26 -16.42 8.40
N VAL A 298 6.20 -16.67 7.09
CA VAL A 298 5.07 -16.23 6.26
C VAL A 298 3.84 -17.10 6.52
N VAL A 299 2.70 -16.43 6.74
CA VAL A 299 1.39 -17.05 6.89
C VAL A 299 0.77 -17.27 5.52
N ASN A 300 0.34 -18.50 5.24
CA ASN A 300 -0.20 -18.88 3.92
C ASN A 300 -1.71 -19.15 3.95
N GLU A 301 -2.28 -19.35 5.13
CA GLU A 301 -3.71 -19.47 5.34
C GLU A 301 -4.43 -18.12 5.32
N PRO A 302 -5.73 -18.08 4.97
CA PRO A 302 -6.53 -16.86 5.08
C PRO A 302 -6.69 -16.39 6.53
N GLU A 303 -6.56 -15.08 6.74
CA GLU A 303 -6.57 -14.45 8.07
C GLU A 303 -7.71 -13.44 8.25
N GLU A 304 -8.28 -13.36 9.47
CA GLU A 304 -9.28 -12.36 9.81
C GLU A 304 -8.63 -11.07 10.34
N VAL A 305 -8.83 -9.95 9.65
CA VAL A 305 -8.23 -8.68 10.03
C VAL A 305 -8.88 -8.09 11.29
N ASP A 306 -8.08 -7.92 12.36
CA ASP A 306 -8.50 -7.24 13.58
C ASP A 306 -8.45 -5.71 13.43
N VAL A 307 -7.36 -5.22 12.84
CA VAL A 307 -7.11 -3.79 12.68
C VAL A 307 -6.67 -3.46 11.26
N ARG A 308 -7.38 -2.53 10.62
CA ARG A 308 -7.00 -1.89 9.37
C ARG A 308 -6.41 -0.52 9.65
N THR A 309 -5.10 -0.44 9.53
CA THR A 309 -4.34 0.79 9.68
C THR A 309 -4.19 1.50 8.33
N PHE A 310 -4.11 2.83 8.33
CA PHE A 310 -3.83 3.63 7.16
C PHE A 310 -2.67 4.59 7.45
N GLY A 311 -1.57 4.44 6.71
CA GLY A 311 -0.36 5.24 6.82
C GLY A 311 -0.46 6.57 6.09
N VAL A 312 -0.28 7.68 6.81
CA VAL A 312 -0.41 9.04 6.26
C VAL A 312 0.92 9.78 6.28
N ARG A 313 1.35 10.25 5.11
CA ARG A 313 2.57 11.07 4.98
C ARG A 313 2.34 12.45 5.56
N MET A 314 2.91 12.70 6.74
CA MET A 314 2.79 13.96 7.45
C MET A 314 4.07 14.78 7.33
N PRO A 315 4.03 15.99 6.74
CA PRO A 315 5.18 16.87 6.72
C PRO A 315 5.46 17.41 8.13
N ALA A 316 6.60 18.06 8.31
CA ALA A 316 6.86 18.77 9.57
C ALA A 316 5.86 19.93 9.74
N CYS A 317 5.34 20.10 10.95
CA CYS A 317 4.51 21.25 11.31
C CYS A 317 5.14 21.95 12.51
N THR A 318 5.32 23.27 12.42
CA THR A 318 5.80 24.11 13.52
C THR A 318 5.04 25.44 13.57
N ARG A 319 5.17 26.19 14.67
CA ARG A 319 4.62 27.55 14.80
C ARG A 319 5.13 28.51 13.73
N LEU A 320 6.38 28.35 13.31
CA LEU A 320 7.01 29.21 12.31
C LEU A 320 6.69 28.79 10.87
N LYS A 321 6.44 27.50 10.66
CA LYS A 321 6.05 26.93 9.37
C LYS A 321 4.89 25.94 9.59
N PRO A 322 3.64 26.45 9.76
CA PRO A 322 2.47 25.59 9.89
C PRO A 322 2.25 24.77 8.61
N SER A 323 1.81 23.53 8.79
CA SER A 323 1.45 22.61 7.71
C SER A 323 0.36 21.65 8.18
N TYR A 324 -0.17 20.80 7.30
CA TYR A 324 -1.13 19.74 7.66
C TYR A 324 -0.52 18.58 8.48
N GLY A 325 0.78 18.65 8.82
CA GLY A 325 1.54 17.69 9.63
C GLY A 325 1.12 17.60 11.11
N ILE A 326 -0.18 17.58 11.37
CA ILE A 326 -0.81 17.79 12.69
C ILE A 326 -1.40 16.50 13.28
N MET A 327 -1.20 15.36 12.62
CA MET A 327 -1.64 14.06 13.10
C MET A 327 -0.76 13.58 14.26
N GLY A 328 -1.39 13.24 15.39
CA GLY A 328 -0.75 12.46 16.46
C GLY A 328 -0.39 11.03 16.04
N MET A 329 0.42 10.34 16.86
CA MET A 329 0.98 9.00 16.58
C MET A 329 -0.06 7.95 16.16
N MET A 330 -1.27 8.03 16.69
CA MET A 330 -2.35 7.09 16.40
C MET A 330 -3.71 7.76 16.61
N HIS A 331 -4.63 7.52 15.67
CA HIS A 331 -6.04 7.89 15.81
C HIS A 331 -6.97 6.75 15.43
N ILE A 332 -8.04 6.58 16.19
CA ILE A 332 -9.10 5.60 15.96
C ILE A 332 -10.23 6.31 15.24
N VAL A 333 -10.68 5.75 14.11
CA VAL A 333 -11.67 6.39 13.25
C VAL A 333 -12.90 5.51 13.05
N PRO A 334 -14.11 6.10 12.97
CA PRO A 334 -15.29 5.39 12.50
C PRO A 334 -15.12 4.94 11.04
N PRO A 335 -15.86 3.90 10.60
CA PRO A 335 -15.80 3.40 9.22
C PRO A 335 -15.96 4.48 8.13
N ALA A 336 -16.80 5.50 8.36
CA ALA A 336 -16.98 6.63 7.44
C ALA A 336 -15.69 7.42 7.21
N LEU A 337 -14.97 7.76 8.28
CA LEU A 337 -13.68 8.44 8.16
C LEU A 337 -12.62 7.50 7.58
N ALA A 338 -12.63 6.22 7.95
CA ALA A 338 -11.74 5.23 7.35
C ALA A 338 -11.91 5.14 5.82
N TRP A 339 -13.15 5.20 5.34
CA TRP A 339 -13.47 5.24 3.92
C TRP A 339 -13.00 6.55 3.26
N LEU A 340 -13.29 7.72 3.85
CA LEU A 340 -12.83 9.01 3.30
C LEU A 340 -11.30 9.09 3.15
N TRP A 341 -10.54 8.65 4.15
CA TRP A 341 -9.08 8.63 4.08
C TRP A 341 -8.53 7.72 3.00
N ARG A 342 -9.29 6.69 2.62
CA ARG A 342 -8.95 5.85 1.48
C ARG A 342 -9.34 6.51 0.16
N LEU A 343 -10.32 7.40 0.09
CA LEU A 343 -10.64 8.11 -1.16
C LEU A 343 -9.63 9.22 -1.50
N VAL A 344 -9.17 9.94 -0.46
CA VAL A 344 -8.44 11.20 -0.61
C VAL A 344 -7.30 11.32 0.42
N ALA A 345 -6.16 10.69 0.12
CA ALA A 345 -4.95 10.79 0.94
C ALA A 345 -3.91 11.75 0.32
N PRO A 346 -3.33 12.68 1.09
CA PRO A 346 -2.32 13.61 0.59
C PRO A 346 -1.00 12.89 0.28
N ARG A 347 -0.31 13.35 -0.77
CA ARG A 347 0.94 12.75 -1.28
C ARG A 347 2.21 13.06 -0.47
N GLY A 348 2.22 13.98 0.50
CA GLY A 348 3.47 14.34 1.20
C GLY A 348 4.52 15.02 0.31
N ASP A 349 5.64 15.42 0.92
CA ASP A 349 6.69 16.23 0.26
C ASP A 349 7.67 15.42 -0.63
N LYS A 350 7.54 14.09 -0.70
CA LYS A 350 8.52 13.20 -1.36
C LYS A 350 7.85 12.21 -2.32
N ASN A 351 7.44 12.68 -3.52
CA ASN A 351 7.56 11.96 -4.80
C ASN A 351 6.85 12.73 -5.93
N PRO A 352 7.52 13.08 -7.04
CA PRO A 352 6.83 13.34 -8.31
C PRO A 352 6.29 12.02 -8.87
N SER A 353 5.01 11.98 -9.26
CA SER A 353 4.41 10.74 -9.80
C SER A 353 4.71 10.52 -11.28
N ILE A 354 4.59 9.27 -11.74
CA ILE A 354 4.66 8.84 -13.15
C ILE A 354 3.65 9.60 -14.06
N GLY A 355 2.66 10.30 -13.48
CA GLY A 355 1.68 11.12 -14.18
C GLY A 355 2.00 12.62 -14.29
N GLU A 356 3.09 13.11 -13.68
CA GLU A 356 3.40 14.56 -13.69
C GLU A 356 4.00 15.06 -15.01
N SER A 357 4.39 14.18 -15.93
CA SER A 357 4.85 14.55 -17.26
C SER A 357 3.71 14.76 -18.28
N GLY A 358 2.52 15.20 -17.83
CA GLY A 358 1.34 15.36 -18.67
C GLY A 358 0.30 16.37 -18.18
N GLY A 359 0.64 17.66 -18.24
CA GLY A 359 -0.35 18.74 -18.48
C GLY A 359 -1.39 19.01 -17.38
N GLY A 360 -0.96 19.44 -16.19
CA GLY A 360 -1.84 20.07 -15.21
C GLY A 360 -1.08 21.11 -14.41
N GLY A 361 -1.57 22.36 -14.37
CA GLY A 361 -0.96 23.46 -13.62
C GLY A 361 -0.86 23.17 -12.12
N ALA A 362 -0.09 24.01 -11.41
CA ALA A 362 0.09 23.92 -9.96
C ALA A 362 -1.26 23.78 -9.22
N PRO A 363 -1.41 22.85 -8.25
CA PRO A 363 -2.67 22.67 -7.54
C PRO A 363 -3.08 23.95 -6.78
N GLU A 364 -4.37 24.32 -6.86
CA GLU A 364 -4.93 25.51 -6.20
C GLU A 364 -4.93 25.42 -4.65
N HIS A 365 -4.68 24.24 -4.07
CA HIS A 365 -4.83 23.97 -2.63
C HIS A 365 -3.50 23.72 -1.91
N GLY A 366 -2.62 24.73 -1.92
CA GLY A 366 -1.38 24.69 -1.13
C GLY A 366 -0.36 23.63 -1.56
N GLY A 367 -0.43 23.16 -2.80
CA GLY A 367 0.49 22.16 -3.37
C GLY A 367 0.18 20.71 -2.98
N LEU A 368 -0.93 20.44 -2.30
CA LEU A 368 -1.38 19.08 -2.01
C LEU A 368 -1.98 18.40 -3.24
N VAL A 369 -1.60 17.14 -3.46
CA VAL A 369 -2.13 16.28 -4.52
C VAL A 369 -2.60 14.96 -3.89
N SER A 370 -3.73 14.44 -4.36
CA SER A 370 -4.32 13.18 -3.88
C SER A 370 -3.69 11.94 -4.51
N GLU A 371 -3.50 10.90 -3.72
CA GLU A 371 -3.18 9.54 -4.17
C GLU A 371 -4.36 8.83 -4.87
N GLY A 372 -5.60 9.30 -4.62
CA GLY A 372 -6.84 8.65 -5.06
C GLY A 372 -7.23 7.45 -4.18
N VAL A 373 -8.23 6.67 -4.65
CA VAL A 373 -8.85 5.56 -3.91
C VAL A 373 -7.86 4.46 -3.52
N GLY A 374 -7.79 4.15 -2.22
CA GLY A 374 -7.07 3.04 -1.58
C GLY A 374 -5.60 2.94 -1.94
N SER A 375 -4.98 4.02 -2.42
CA SER A 375 -3.66 4.02 -3.10
C SER A 375 -3.55 3.09 -4.32
N PHE A 376 -4.66 2.49 -4.78
CA PHE A 376 -4.70 1.60 -5.94
C PHE A 376 -5.27 2.29 -7.18
N TRP A 377 -5.78 3.52 -7.06
CA TRP A 377 -6.36 4.28 -8.16
C TRP A 377 -5.50 4.32 -9.45
N PRO A 378 -4.16 4.48 -9.40
CA PRO A 378 -3.33 4.44 -10.60
C PRO A 378 -3.39 3.11 -11.38
N PHE A 379 -3.86 2.03 -10.76
CA PHE A 379 -3.95 0.69 -11.34
C PHE A 379 -5.40 0.28 -11.63
N SER A 380 -6.39 1.05 -11.16
CA SER A 380 -7.79 0.73 -11.42
C SER A 380 -8.13 1.01 -12.88
N THR A 381 -8.70 0.03 -13.55
CA THR A 381 -9.28 0.20 -14.89
C THR A 381 -10.76 0.59 -14.84
N GLY A 382 -11.36 0.58 -13.65
CA GLY A 382 -12.75 0.90 -13.37
C GLY A 382 -13.06 2.39 -13.24
N THR A 383 -14.26 2.70 -12.77
CA THR A 383 -14.65 4.08 -12.46
C THR A 383 -14.25 4.44 -11.02
N LYS A 384 -13.94 5.73 -10.75
CA LYS A 384 -13.65 6.22 -9.40
C LYS A 384 -14.78 5.89 -8.42
N VAL A 385 -16.01 6.08 -8.86
CA VAL A 385 -17.22 5.89 -8.05
C VAL A 385 -17.53 4.42 -7.83
N GLY A 386 -17.33 3.56 -8.85
CA GLY A 386 -17.45 2.09 -8.69
C GLY A 386 -16.49 1.56 -7.63
N GLY A 387 -15.21 1.93 -7.71
CA GLY A 387 -14.21 1.56 -6.69
C GLY A 387 -14.53 2.12 -5.30
N ALA A 388 -15.03 3.36 -5.21
CA ALA A 388 -15.43 3.98 -3.95
C ALA A 388 -16.61 3.23 -3.29
N ASN A 389 -17.64 2.88 -4.07
CA ASN A 389 -18.81 2.14 -3.60
C ASN A 389 -18.43 0.73 -3.13
N LEU A 390 -17.58 0.03 -3.89
CA LEU A 390 -17.12 -1.31 -3.56
C LEU A 390 -16.33 -1.32 -2.25
N LEU A 391 -15.45 -0.34 -2.05
CA LEU A 391 -14.72 -0.16 -0.80
C LEU A 391 -15.63 0.19 0.37
N LEU A 392 -16.63 1.05 0.16
CA LEU A 392 -17.60 1.41 1.21
C LEU A 392 -18.37 0.17 1.67
N ARG A 393 -18.88 -0.62 0.72
CA ARG A 393 -19.58 -1.88 1.00
C ARG A 393 -18.72 -2.81 1.84
N GLN A 394 -17.46 -3.06 1.42
CA GLN A 394 -16.54 -3.90 2.18
C GLN A 394 -16.34 -3.40 3.61
N ILE A 395 -16.17 -2.09 3.80
CA ILE A 395 -15.95 -1.50 5.12
C ILE A 395 -17.17 -1.68 6.03
N VAL A 396 -18.37 -1.45 5.51
CA VAL A 396 -19.64 -1.53 6.25
C VAL A 396 -20.04 -2.97 6.57
N GLU A 397 -19.77 -3.92 5.66
CA GLU A 397 -20.06 -5.34 5.86
C GLU A 397 -19.14 -6.02 6.91
N ASN A 398 -18.05 -5.35 7.31
CA ASN A 398 -17.07 -5.87 8.26
C ASN A 398 -16.97 -5.01 9.55
N PRO A 399 -18.07 -4.89 10.33
CA PRO A 399 -18.20 -3.94 11.43
C PRO A 399 -17.31 -4.24 12.65
N ARG A 400 -16.69 -5.43 12.74
CA ARG A 400 -15.77 -5.79 13.83
C ARG A 400 -14.32 -5.42 13.53
N THR A 401 -14.04 -4.94 12.32
CA THR A 401 -12.71 -4.45 11.95
C THR A 401 -12.48 -3.06 12.54
N ARG A 402 -11.39 -2.88 13.27
CA ARG A 402 -11.02 -1.56 13.82
C ARG A 402 -10.22 -0.75 12.79
N TYR A 403 -10.52 0.53 12.66
CA TYR A 403 -9.79 1.42 11.76
C TYR A 403 -8.92 2.41 12.52
N VAL A 404 -7.66 2.52 12.08
CA VAL A 404 -6.65 3.36 12.72
C VAL A 404 -5.88 4.17 11.68
N LEU A 405 -5.67 5.46 11.94
CA LEU A 405 -4.75 6.30 11.19
C LEU A 405 -3.43 6.39 11.95
N THR A 406 -2.31 6.31 11.23
CA THR A 406 -0.98 6.52 11.82
C THR A 406 -0.12 7.33 10.85
N PRO A 407 0.62 8.34 11.34
CA PRO A 407 1.48 9.12 10.48
C PRO A 407 2.79 8.39 10.23
N ASN A 408 3.33 8.58 9.04
CA ASN A 408 4.74 8.35 8.76
C ASN A 408 5.42 9.72 8.51
N GLN A 409 6.75 9.76 8.65
CA GLN A 409 7.59 10.96 8.59
C GLN A 409 7.54 11.85 9.84
N HIS A 410 6.43 12.52 10.16
CA HIS A 410 6.37 13.46 11.28
C HIS A 410 5.11 13.33 12.16
N VAL A 411 5.29 13.69 13.44
CA VAL A 411 4.21 13.97 14.40
C VAL A 411 4.40 15.40 14.89
N GLY A 412 3.74 16.36 14.24
CA GLY A 412 3.96 17.79 14.51
C GLY A 412 5.42 18.19 14.22
N ALA A 413 6.10 18.67 15.25
CA ALA A 413 7.49 19.10 15.19
C ALA A 413 8.51 17.96 15.39
N TYR A 414 8.09 16.69 15.45
CA TYR A 414 9.00 15.55 15.60
C TYR A 414 9.10 14.76 14.31
N ARG A 415 10.32 14.54 13.82
CA ARG A 415 10.62 13.58 12.75
C ARG A 415 10.66 12.19 13.35
N VAL A 416 9.70 11.34 12.98
CA VAL A 416 9.47 10.00 13.54
C VAL A 416 9.74 8.87 12.53
N GLY A 417 9.77 9.15 11.23
CA GLY A 417 9.89 8.10 10.21
C GLY A 417 8.74 7.09 10.33
N PHE A 418 9.07 5.79 10.38
CA PHE A 418 8.10 4.71 10.62
C PHE A 418 7.98 4.29 12.09
N ALA A 419 8.72 4.92 13.01
CA ALA A 419 8.67 4.55 14.42
C ALA A 419 7.26 4.74 15.03
N ALA A 420 6.52 5.76 14.61
CA ALA A 420 5.13 5.96 15.03
C ALA A 420 4.22 4.79 14.61
N GLN A 421 4.39 4.29 13.39
CA GLN A 421 3.66 3.14 12.87
C GLN A 421 4.02 1.85 13.61
N TRP A 422 5.31 1.58 13.80
CA TRP A 422 5.78 0.39 14.51
C TRP A 422 5.31 0.35 15.97
N LEU A 423 5.33 1.50 16.65
CA LEU A 423 4.87 1.59 18.03
C LEU A 423 3.35 1.57 18.15
N THR A 424 2.65 2.04 17.12
CA THR A 424 1.20 1.83 16.99
C THR A 424 0.88 0.35 16.84
N ARG A 425 1.61 -0.40 16.00
CA ARG A 425 1.50 -1.87 15.85
C ARG A 425 1.70 -2.58 17.19
N GLU A 426 2.79 -2.29 17.91
CA GLU A 426 3.07 -2.86 19.23
C GLU A 426 1.97 -2.55 20.26
N TYR A 427 1.51 -1.30 20.31
CA TYR A 427 0.44 -0.92 21.23
C TYR A 427 -0.86 -1.68 20.95
N LEU A 428 -1.26 -1.74 19.68
CA LEU A 428 -2.51 -2.40 19.26
C LEU A 428 -2.47 -3.90 19.55
N ALA A 429 -1.36 -4.57 19.24
CA ALA A 429 -1.18 -6.00 19.50
C ALA A 429 -1.17 -6.30 21.02
N ARG A 430 -0.44 -5.53 21.82
CA ARG A 430 -0.37 -5.71 23.29
C ARG A 430 -1.69 -5.41 23.99
N ARG A 431 -2.47 -4.47 23.46
CA ARG A 431 -3.83 -4.21 23.93
C ARG A 431 -4.77 -5.35 23.56
N GLY A 432 -4.53 -6.00 22.42
CA GLY A 432 -5.35 -7.05 21.85
C GLY A 432 -6.64 -6.54 21.20
N THR A 433 -7.49 -7.50 20.85
CA THR A 433 -8.77 -7.28 20.12
C THR A 433 -9.88 -6.70 21.00
N GLY A 434 -9.61 -6.57 22.31
CA GLY A 434 -10.55 -6.01 23.29
C GLY A 434 -11.04 -4.60 22.93
N ARG A 435 -12.29 -4.34 23.32
CA ARG A 435 -13.01 -3.07 23.12
C ARG A 435 -12.28 -1.87 23.74
N ILE A 436 -12.32 -0.71 23.07
CA ILE A 436 -11.72 0.53 23.57
C ILE A 436 -12.81 1.36 24.20
N ARG A 437 -12.87 1.36 25.53
CA ARG A 437 -13.95 2.03 26.23
C ARG A 437 -13.94 3.55 25.97
N PRO A 438 -15.11 4.19 25.80
CA PRO A 438 -15.22 5.61 25.45
C PRO A 438 -14.44 6.57 26.38
N GLU A 439 -14.29 6.25 27.66
CA GLU A 439 -13.55 7.07 28.63
C GLU A 439 -12.04 7.21 28.32
N HIS A 440 -11.50 6.28 27.51
CA HIS A 440 -10.12 6.32 27.04
C HIS A 440 -9.95 7.13 25.74
N LEU A 441 -11.05 7.50 25.08
CA LEU A 441 -11.04 8.25 23.84
C LEU A 441 -11.20 9.75 24.09
N VAL A 442 -10.54 10.54 23.26
CA VAL A 442 -10.68 12.00 23.21
C VAL A 442 -10.86 12.40 21.75
N PRO A 443 -11.94 13.13 21.38
CA PRO A 443 -12.08 13.67 20.03
C PRO A 443 -10.82 14.41 19.61
N ALA A 444 -10.31 14.10 18.42
CA ALA A 444 -9.23 14.86 17.83
C ALA A 444 -9.72 16.28 17.49
N ARG A 445 -8.84 17.27 17.63
CA ARG A 445 -9.19 18.67 17.33
C ARG A 445 -9.56 18.87 15.86
N CYS A 446 -8.95 18.10 14.95
CA CYS A 446 -9.42 17.95 13.57
C CYS A 446 -10.40 16.75 13.49
N PRO A 447 -11.69 16.98 13.17
CA PRO A 447 -12.69 15.90 13.10
C PRO A 447 -12.32 14.76 12.13
N LEU A 448 -11.60 15.08 11.05
CA LEU A 448 -11.15 14.09 10.06
C LEU A 448 -10.22 13.03 10.66
N PHE A 449 -9.60 13.27 11.82
CA PHE A 449 -8.79 12.26 12.49
C PHE A 449 -9.57 11.37 13.45
N GLY A 450 -10.85 11.64 13.73
CA GLY A 450 -11.64 10.84 14.66
C GLY A 450 -11.24 11.06 16.12
N TYR A 451 -10.77 10.00 16.79
CA TYR A 451 -10.42 10.02 18.20
C TYR A 451 -8.94 9.70 18.42
N THR A 452 -8.31 10.39 19.36
CA THR A 452 -7.03 9.95 19.92
C THR A 452 -7.26 9.29 21.27
N LEU A 453 -6.24 8.59 21.78
CA LEU A 453 -6.27 8.04 23.13
C LEU A 453 -5.86 9.10 24.15
N ARG A 454 -6.51 9.08 25.31
CA ARG A 454 -6.12 9.90 26.46
C ARG A 454 -4.70 9.59 26.92
N GLU A 455 -4.32 8.31 26.86
CA GLU A 455 -3.04 7.79 27.32
C GLU A 455 -2.63 6.55 26.50
N VAL A 456 -1.35 6.45 26.15
CA VAL A 456 -0.77 5.26 25.51
C VAL A 456 0.41 4.80 26.36
N LYS A 457 0.33 3.58 26.89
CA LYS A 457 1.42 2.91 27.58
C LYS A 457 1.86 1.70 26.78
N ILE A 458 3.16 1.57 26.55
CA ILE A 458 3.77 0.39 25.92
C ILE A 458 4.87 -0.09 26.85
N ASP A 459 4.80 -1.36 27.25
CA ASP A 459 5.76 -1.95 28.19
C ASP A 459 5.97 -1.11 29.47
N GLY A 460 4.85 -0.68 30.07
CA GLY A 460 4.83 0.18 31.27
C GLY A 460 5.24 1.64 31.06
N GLN A 461 5.83 1.99 29.91
CA GLN A 461 6.28 3.35 29.60
C GLN A 461 5.16 4.16 28.97
N LEU A 462 4.95 5.37 29.51
CA LEU A 462 4.01 6.34 28.97
C LEU A 462 4.62 7.02 27.75
N ILE A 463 3.96 6.90 26.59
CA ILE A 463 4.24 7.76 25.45
C ILE A 463 3.80 9.18 25.79
N ARG A 464 4.71 10.15 25.68
CA ARG A 464 4.44 11.54 26.04
C ARG A 464 3.15 12.02 25.34
N PRO A 465 2.17 12.60 26.07
CA PRO A 465 0.89 12.99 25.48
C PRO A 465 0.97 13.94 24.28
N THR A 466 2.08 14.67 24.11
CA THR A 466 2.32 15.56 22.97
C THR A 466 2.60 14.82 21.66
N PHE A 467 2.94 13.51 21.69
CA PHE A 467 2.95 12.66 20.49
C PHE A 467 1.54 12.22 20.09
N LEU A 468 0.59 12.15 21.03
CA LEU A 468 -0.81 11.86 20.72
C LEU A 468 -1.56 13.13 20.27
N ARG A 469 -1.15 14.29 20.80
CA ARG A 469 -1.79 15.59 20.59
C ARG A 469 -0.77 16.65 20.19
N PRO A 470 -0.47 16.81 18.87
CA PRO A 470 0.48 17.79 18.38
C PRO A 470 0.15 19.24 18.76
N ASP A 471 -1.12 19.59 18.94
CA ASP A 471 -1.55 20.91 19.45
C ASP A 471 -0.96 21.25 20.84
N LYS A 472 -0.54 20.24 21.61
CA LYS A 472 0.12 20.41 22.92
C LYS A 472 1.65 20.44 22.83
N GLN A 473 2.24 20.31 21.65
CA GLN A 473 3.68 20.52 21.47
C GLN A 473 4.00 22.01 21.53
N SER A 474 5.04 22.38 22.30
CA SER A 474 5.48 23.78 22.43
C SER A 474 5.85 24.41 21.08
N GLN A 475 6.39 23.60 20.16
CA GLN A 475 6.79 24.02 18.83
C GLN A 475 5.66 24.02 17.79
N VAL A 476 4.42 23.62 18.15
CA VAL A 476 3.25 23.60 17.25
C VAL A 476 2.14 24.50 17.81
N GLY A 477 1.62 24.20 18.99
CA GLY A 477 0.50 24.94 19.59
C GLY A 477 -0.81 24.82 18.79
N GLU A 478 -1.88 25.39 19.35
CA GLU A 478 -3.22 25.31 18.76
C GLU A 478 -3.36 26.11 17.46
N GLU A 479 -2.70 27.27 17.36
CA GLU A 479 -2.79 28.15 16.19
C GLU A 479 -2.24 27.49 14.92
N ALA A 480 -1.03 26.93 14.97
CA ALA A 480 -0.45 26.21 13.83
C ALA A 480 -1.22 24.92 13.52
N TYR A 481 -1.72 24.25 14.55
CA TYR A 481 -2.60 23.09 14.38
C TYR A 481 -3.85 23.46 13.57
N ASP A 482 -4.53 24.54 13.94
CA ASP A 482 -5.77 24.97 13.27
C ASP A 482 -5.53 25.41 11.82
N VAL A 483 -4.36 25.99 11.52
CA VAL A 483 -3.94 26.25 10.13
C VAL A 483 -3.81 24.93 9.36
N GLY A 484 -3.11 23.94 9.93
CA GLY A 484 -2.95 22.62 9.33
C GLY A 484 -4.29 21.89 9.14
N ALA A 485 -5.20 22.00 10.09
CA ALA A 485 -6.53 21.41 10.01
C ALA A 485 -7.37 22.03 8.89
N ARG A 486 -7.29 23.36 8.69
CA ARG A 486 -7.92 24.03 7.55
C ARG A 486 -7.33 23.58 6.22
N MET A 487 -6.01 23.54 6.09
CA MET A 487 -5.34 23.05 4.87
C MET A 487 -5.83 21.64 4.49
N LEU A 488 -5.93 20.75 5.47
CA LEU A 488 -6.41 19.39 5.26
C LEU A 488 -7.90 19.34 4.90
N SER A 489 -8.75 20.09 5.61
CA SER A 489 -10.19 20.16 5.33
C SER A 489 -10.45 20.67 3.92
N ASP A 490 -9.79 21.77 3.52
CA ASP A 490 -9.94 22.36 2.19
C ASP A 490 -9.49 21.39 1.08
N PHE A 491 -8.40 20.65 1.31
CA PHE A 491 -7.96 19.58 0.42
C PHE A 491 -9.01 18.46 0.27
N PHE A 492 -9.54 17.94 1.38
CA PHE A 492 -10.60 16.93 1.34
C PHE A 492 -11.82 17.44 0.57
N LYS A 493 -12.27 18.68 0.83
CA LYS A 493 -13.43 19.26 0.15
C LYS A 493 -13.22 19.41 -1.34
N ALA A 494 -12.04 19.82 -1.77
CA ALA A 494 -11.72 19.95 -3.19
C ALA A 494 -11.76 18.59 -3.89
N GLU A 495 -11.07 17.60 -3.31
CA GLU A 495 -10.92 16.28 -3.92
C GLU A 495 -12.22 15.47 -3.88
N LEU A 496 -13.03 15.57 -2.82
CA LEU A 496 -14.23 14.74 -2.68
C LEU A 496 -15.37 15.11 -3.63
N ARG A 497 -15.41 16.35 -4.15
CA ARG A 497 -16.47 16.81 -5.07
C ARG A 497 -16.57 15.95 -6.32
N GLN A 498 -15.46 15.41 -6.82
CA GLN A 498 -15.45 14.58 -8.02
C GLN A 498 -16.20 13.25 -7.87
N TYR A 499 -16.45 12.80 -6.64
CA TYR A 499 -17.17 11.56 -6.36
C TYR A 499 -18.69 11.75 -6.29
N LEU A 500 -19.20 12.99 -6.21
CA LEU A 500 -20.63 13.29 -6.05
C LEU A 500 -21.42 13.13 -7.35
N THR A 501 -21.40 11.94 -7.94
CA THR A 501 -22.18 11.59 -9.14
C THR A 501 -23.44 10.79 -8.77
N PRO A 502 -24.46 10.71 -9.65
CA PRO A 502 -25.69 9.97 -9.38
C PRO A 502 -25.48 8.50 -8.98
N GLU A 503 -24.37 7.89 -9.39
CA GLU A 503 -24.02 6.50 -9.14
C GLU A 503 -23.37 6.25 -7.77
N LEU A 504 -22.99 7.31 -7.04
CA LEU A 504 -22.40 7.19 -5.71
C LEU A 504 -23.43 6.61 -4.72
N ASP A 505 -22.98 5.66 -3.89
CA ASP A 505 -23.79 5.08 -2.83
C ASP A 505 -24.39 6.18 -1.92
N PRO A 506 -25.68 6.10 -1.53
CA PRO A 506 -26.32 7.11 -0.68
C PRO A 506 -25.59 7.37 0.64
N LEU A 507 -25.10 6.33 1.31
CA LEU A 507 -24.31 6.50 2.53
C LEU A 507 -22.98 7.19 2.23
N GLY A 508 -22.34 6.80 1.11
CA GLY A 508 -21.11 7.46 0.64
C GLY A 508 -21.30 8.94 0.38
N ARG A 509 -22.44 9.32 -0.21
CA ARG A 509 -22.84 10.72 -0.42
C ARG A 509 -23.00 11.47 0.90
N GLU A 510 -23.74 10.91 1.85
CA GLU A 510 -23.93 11.52 3.17
C GLU A 510 -22.60 11.74 3.89
N ILE A 511 -21.69 10.76 3.86
CA ILE A 511 -20.35 10.87 4.45
C ILE A 511 -19.56 12.03 3.81
N ILE A 512 -19.60 12.17 2.48
CA ILE A 512 -18.92 13.27 1.77
C ILE A 512 -19.57 14.62 2.15
N GLU A 513 -20.88 14.69 2.20
CA GLU A 513 -21.61 15.92 2.53
C GLU A 513 -21.31 16.39 3.97
N VAL A 514 -21.12 15.47 4.93
CA VAL A 514 -20.60 15.79 6.28
C VAL A 514 -19.23 16.47 6.18
N CYS A 515 -18.32 15.97 5.34
CA CYS A 515 -17.00 16.60 5.13
C CYS A 515 -17.13 17.99 4.50
N LEU A 516 -18.02 18.15 3.51
CA LEU A 516 -18.20 19.42 2.79
C LEU A 516 -18.74 20.54 3.69
N ARG A 517 -19.53 20.21 4.71
CA ARG A 517 -20.13 21.16 5.66
C ARG A 517 -19.35 21.32 6.97
N ASP A 518 -18.12 20.84 7.05
CA ASP A 518 -17.29 20.85 8.28
C ASP A 518 -17.95 20.14 9.48
N GLY A 519 -18.52 18.96 9.24
CA GLY A 519 -19.15 18.15 10.27
C GLY A 519 -18.21 17.74 11.41
N THR A 520 -18.83 17.46 12.56
CA THR A 520 -18.15 17.00 13.77
C THR A 520 -17.88 15.50 13.72
N ILE A 521 -17.09 14.99 14.66
CA ILE A 521 -16.89 13.54 14.79
C ILE A 521 -18.21 12.81 15.09
N ASP A 522 -19.12 13.42 15.84
CA ASP A 522 -20.41 12.83 16.18
C ASP A 522 -21.30 12.64 14.94
N ASP A 523 -21.22 13.55 13.95
CA ASP A 523 -21.88 13.38 12.66
C ASP A 523 -21.40 12.12 11.93
N TYR A 524 -20.09 11.83 11.92
CA TYR A 524 -19.54 10.62 11.30
C TYR A 524 -19.87 9.34 12.05
N VAL A 525 -19.85 9.39 13.39
CA VAL A 525 -20.21 8.25 14.24
C VAL A 525 -21.70 7.91 14.12
N ALA A 526 -22.56 8.91 13.91
CA ALA A 526 -23.98 8.70 13.67
C ALA A 526 -24.24 7.92 12.37
N LEU A 527 -23.44 8.17 11.32
CA LEU A 527 -23.53 7.44 10.05
C LEU A 527 -22.96 6.02 10.16
N THR A 528 -21.79 5.89 10.79
CA THR A 528 -21.11 4.61 10.96
C THR A 528 -20.51 4.52 12.37
N PRO A 529 -21.12 3.78 13.30
CA PRO A 529 -20.64 3.70 14.67
C PRO A 529 -19.24 3.08 14.76
N LEU A 530 -18.46 3.52 15.76
CA LEU A 530 -17.21 2.85 16.11
C LEU A 530 -17.48 1.42 16.57
N ALA A 531 -16.55 0.52 16.26
CA ALA A 531 -16.47 -0.80 16.88
C ALA A 531 -15.94 -0.66 18.32
N ILE A 532 -16.75 -0.05 19.20
CA ILE A 532 -16.42 0.23 20.61
C ILE A 532 -16.78 -0.88 21.56
#